data_AF-Q58GF8-F1
#
_entry.id   AF-Q58GF8-F1
#
_cell.length_a   1.000
_cell.length_b   1.000
_cell.length_c   1.000
_cell.angle_alpha   90.00
_cell.angle_beta   90.00
_cell.angle_gamma   90.00
#
_symmetry.space_group_name_H-M   'P 1'
#
loop_
_entity.id
_entity.type
_entity.pdbx_description
1 polymer ?
#
loop_
_entity_poly.entity_id
_entity_poly.type
_entity_poly.pdbx_seq_one_letter_code
_entity_poly.pdbx_strand_id
1 'polypeptide(L)'
;KREAAAFLANVSHETGGLVYIKEVNEANYPHYCDASQPYGCPAGQSAYYGKGPIQLSWNFNYKAAGDALGIGLLNNPYLVEQNAAVAWKTALWYWNTQTGPGTITGHDAIVNGPGFGETIRSINGALEC
;
A
#
# COMPACT_ATOMS: atom_id res chain seq x y z
N LYS A 1 15.16 10.89 11.50
CA LYS A 1 16.07 9.82 10.95
C LYS A 1 15.50 8.42 11.15
N ARG A 2 15.09 8.03 12.37
CA ARG A 2 14.51 6.70 12.65
C ARG A 2 13.29 6.38 11.78
N GLU A 3 12.39 7.34 11.61
CA GLU A 3 11.19 7.16 10.80
C GLU A 3 11.50 6.92 9.32
N ALA A 4 12.34 7.74 8.70
CA ALA A 4 12.76 7.53 7.32
C ALA A 4 13.41 6.15 7.10
N ALA A 5 14.24 5.70 8.04
CA ALA A 5 14.82 4.36 7.99
C ALA A 5 13.76 3.26 8.14
N ALA A 6 12.78 3.45 9.03
CA ALA A 6 11.69 2.50 9.23
C ALA A 6 10.80 2.38 7.99
N PHE A 7 10.45 3.51 7.37
CA PHE A 7 9.68 3.54 6.13
C PHE A 7 10.44 2.81 5.00
N LEU A 8 11.71 3.17 4.76
CA LEU A 8 12.51 2.56 3.70
C LEU A 8 12.82 1.09 3.95
N ALA A 9 12.95 0.66 5.20
CA ALA A 9 13.15 -0.75 5.55
C ALA A 9 11.91 -1.59 5.19
N ASN A 10 10.70 -1.12 5.53
CA ASN A 10 9.47 -1.81 5.13
C ASN A 10 9.31 -1.80 3.60
N VAL A 11 9.58 -0.67 2.93
CA VAL A 11 9.59 -0.60 1.46
C VAL A 11 10.53 -1.65 0.86
N SER A 12 11.74 -1.78 1.41
CA SER A 12 12.70 -2.78 0.95
C SER A 12 12.19 -4.21 1.15
N HIS A 13 11.50 -4.49 2.24
CA HIS A 13 10.91 -5.81 2.50
C HIS A 13 9.81 -6.15 1.49
N GLU A 14 8.85 -5.24 1.29
CA GLU A 14 7.69 -5.44 0.39
C GLU A 14 8.07 -5.61 -1.09
N THR A 15 9.19 -5.02 -1.51
CA THR A 15 9.57 -4.94 -2.93
C THR A 15 10.82 -5.73 -3.29
N GLY A 16 11.39 -6.48 -2.35
CA GLY A 16 12.68 -7.16 -2.54
C GLY A 16 13.82 -6.18 -2.84
N GLY A 17 13.87 -5.06 -2.12
CA GLY A 17 14.87 -4.01 -2.31
C GLY A 17 14.60 -3.12 -3.52
N LEU A 18 13.33 -2.77 -3.77
CA LEU A 18 12.86 -1.99 -4.93
C LEU A 18 13.09 -2.66 -6.30
N VAL A 19 13.35 -3.98 -6.32
CA VAL A 19 13.48 -4.75 -7.57
C VAL A 19 12.13 -4.95 -8.24
N TYR A 20 11.08 -5.17 -7.44
CA TYR A 20 9.73 -5.43 -7.94
C TYR A 20 8.87 -4.17 -7.87
N ILE A 21 8.31 -3.77 -9.03
CA ILE A 21 7.36 -2.65 -9.14
C ILE A 21 5.92 -3.12 -8.89
N LYS A 22 5.64 -4.38 -9.18
CA LYS A 22 4.33 -5.02 -9.03
C LYS A 22 4.47 -6.42 -8.46
N GLU A 23 3.38 -6.92 -7.90
CA GLU A 23 3.28 -8.30 -7.42
C GLU A 23 3.65 -9.31 -8.51
N VAL A 24 4.48 -10.28 -8.16
CA VAL A 24 5.05 -11.25 -9.13
C VAL A 24 4.05 -12.34 -9.50
N ASN A 25 3.25 -12.81 -8.55
CA ASN A 25 2.33 -13.93 -8.79
C ASN A 25 1.03 -13.44 -9.45
N GLU A 26 1.02 -13.42 -10.79
CA GLU A 26 -0.15 -12.95 -11.56
C GLU A 26 -1.43 -13.78 -11.32
N ALA A 27 -1.30 -15.03 -10.84
CA ALA A 27 -2.45 -15.86 -10.48
C ALA A 27 -3.27 -15.27 -9.32
N ASN A 28 -2.65 -14.45 -8.46
CA ASN A 28 -3.33 -13.80 -7.34
C ASN A 28 -4.10 -12.54 -7.75
N TYR A 29 -3.83 -11.96 -8.92
CA TYR A 29 -4.37 -10.65 -9.30
C TYR A 29 -5.90 -10.53 -9.20
N PRO A 30 -6.71 -11.56 -9.54
CA PRO A 30 -8.17 -11.48 -9.40
C PRO A 30 -8.68 -11.40 -7.95
N HIS A 31 -7.85 -11.69 -6.94
CA HIS A 31 -8.26 -11.71 -5.53
C HIS A 31 -8.49 -10.31 -4.95
N TYR A 32 -7.83 -9.29 -5.49
CA TYR A 32 -7.78 -7.94 -4.91
C TYR A 32 -8.95 -7.04 -5.32
N CYS A 33 -10.06 -7.63 -5.75
CA CYS A 33 -11.28 -6.90 -6.03
C CYS A 33 -12.35 -7.33 -5.02
N ASP A 34 -12.62 -6.44 -4.06
CA ASP A 34 -13.76 -6.57 -3.17
C ASP A 34 -15.02 -6.10 -3.91
N ALA A 35 -15.80 -7.06 -4.39
CA ALA A 35 -17.06 -6.83 -5.10
C ALA A 35 -18.19 -6.32 -4.18
N SER A 36 -18.02 -6.36 -2.85
CA SER A 36 -19.00 -5.80 -1.91
C SER A 36 -18.96 -4.27 -1.86
N GLN A 37 -17.86 -3.65 -2.34
CA GLN A 37 -17.75 -2.21 -2.40
C GLN A 37 -18.75 -1.62 -3.41
N PRO A 38 -19.46 -0.52 -3.06
CA PRO A 38 -20.50 0.05 -3.92
C PRO A 38 -19.97 0.61 -5.24
N TYR A 39 -18.67 0.95 -5.30
CA TYR A 39 -17.99 1.39 -6.51
C TYR A 39 -17.35 0.25 -7.31
N GLY A 40 -17.39 -0.99 -6.80
CA GLY A 40 -16.87 -2.17 -7.46
C GLY A 40 -15.42 -2.03 -7.91
N CYS A 41 -15.15 -2.54 -9.12
CA CYS A 41 -13.82 -2.69 -9.68
C CYS A 41 -13.76 -2.17 -11.13
N PRO A 42 -13.89 -0.85 -11.35
CA PRO A 42 -14.06 -0.28 -12.69
C PRO A 42 -12.87 -0.47 -13.63
N ALA A 43 -11.64 -0.55 -13.10
CA ALA A 43 -10.46 -0.90 -13.90
C ALA A 43 -10.35 -2.40 -14.26
N GLY A 44 -11.26 -3.24 -13.75
CA GLY A 44 -11.28 -4.69 -13.95
C GLY A 44 -10.99 -5.48 -12.67
N GLN A 45 -11.50 -6.71 -12.60
CA GLN A 45 -11.35 -7.62 -11.45
C GLN A 45 -9.88 -7.83 -11.05
N SER A 46 -9.00 -7.94 -12.04
CA SER A 46 -7.58 -8.25 -11.85
C SER A 46 -6.67 -7.01 -11.90
N ALA A 47 -7.19 -5.81 -11.65
CA ALA A 47 -6.44 -4.56 -11.81
C ALA A 47 -5.79 -4.05 -10.51
N TYR A 48 -6.21 -4.55 -9.34
CA TYR A 48 -5.87 -4.00 -8.02
C TYR A 48 -4.86 -4.82 -7.22
N TYR A 49 -4.06 -5.64 -7.90
CA TYR A 49 -2.88 -6.31 -7.34
C TYR A 49 -1.84 -5.33 -6.80
N GLY A 50 -0.89 -5.83 -6.02
CA GLY A 50 0.15 -5.04 -5.37
C GLY A 50 1.02 -4.25 -6.34
N LYS A 51 1.16 -2.94 -6.14
CA LYS A 51 2.04 -2.05 -6.90
C LYS A 51 2.78 -1.05 -6.03
N GLY A 52 3.98 -0.67 -6.46
CA GLY A 52 4.77 0.41 -5.88
C GLY A 52 5.42 0.06 -4.53
N PRO A 53 6.01 1.05 -3.85
CA PRO A 53 6.90 0.83 -2.70
C PRO A 53 6.25 0.15 -1.48
N ILE A 54 4.92 0.20 -1.36
CA ILE A 54 4.17 -0.44 -0.28
C ILE A 54 3.28 -1.59 -0.80
N GLN A 55 3.46 -2.00 -2.05
CA GLN A 55 2.64 -3.02 -2.71
C GLN A 55 1.14 -2.77 -2.54
N LEU A 56 0.68 -1.54 -2.84
CA LEU A 56 -0.71 -1.11 -2.69
C LEU A 56 -1.65 -2.10 -3.40
N SER A 57 -2.53 -2.72 -2.63
CA SER A 57 -3.42 -3.79 -3.07
C SER A 57 -4.86 -3.50 -2.63
N TRP A 58 -5.85 -4.10 -3.30
CA TRP A 58 -7.29 -3.94 -3.07
C TRP A 58 -7.94 -2.67 -3.62
N ASN A 59 -9.05 -2.82 -4.35
CA ASN A 59 -9.83 -1.72 -4.91
C ASN A 59 -10.19 -0.61 -3.90
N PHE A 60 -10.50 -0.96 -2.65
CA PHE A 60 -10.78 0.02 -1.60
C PHE A 60 -9.56 0.87 -1.20
N ASN A 61 -8.35 0.31 -1.19
CA ASN A 61 -7.14 1.07 -0.90
C ASN A 61 -6.78 1.98 -2.07
N TYR A 62 -6.94 1.52 -3.32
CA TYR A 62 -6.77 2.38 -4.51
C TYR A 62 -7.78 3.53 -4.51
N LYS A 63 -9.02 3.29 -4.09
CA LYS A 63 -10.02 4.36 -3.90
C LYS A 63 -9.58 5.36 -2.82
N ALA A 64 -9.27 4.89 -1.62
CA ALA A 64 -8.90 5.75 -0.49
C ALA A 64 -7.63 6.56 -0.75
N ALA A 65 -6.59 5.94 -1.32
CA ALA A 65 -5.37 6.63 -1.72
C ALA A 65 -5.65 7.66 -2.81
N GLY A 66 -6.46 7.30 -3.80
CA GLY A 66 -6.85 8.19 -4.89
C GLY A 66 -7.56 9.44 -4.40
N ASP A 67 -8.51 9.28 -3.48
CA ASP A 67 -9.25 10.39 -2.87
C ASP A 67 -8.31 11.32 -2.09
N ALA A 68 -7.44 10.76 -1.24
CA ALA A 68 -6.52 11.54 -0.42
C ALA A 68 -5.48 12.31 -1.25
N LEU A 69 -5.06 11.77 -2.39
CA LEU A 69 -4.03 12.35 -3.24
C LEU A 69 -4.59 13.21 -4.39
N GLY A 70 -5.91 13.19 -4.60
CA GLY A 70 -6.55 13.83 -5.76
C GLY A 70 -6.19 13.17 -7.10
N ILE A 71 -5.99 11.84 -7.10
CA ILE A 71 -5.58 11.06 -8.27
C ILE A 71 -6.60 9.95 -8.51
N GLY A 72 -7.08 9.78 -9.74
CA GLY A 72 -8.12 8.79 -10.08
C GLY A 72 -7.66 7.32 -10.06
N LEU A 73 -7.07 6.85 -8.95
CA LEU A 73 -6.42 5.54 -8.83
C LEU A 73 -7.38 4.35 -8.87
N LEU A 74 -8.64 4.50 -8.48
CA LEU A 74 -9.64 3.45 -8.66
C LEU A 74 -9.86 3.15 -10.15
N ASN A 75 -9.93 4.18 -10.99
CA ASN A 75 -10.18 4.01 -12.43
C ASN A 75 -8.89 3.76 -13.23
N ASN A 76 -7.74 4.19 -12.70
CA ASN A 76 -6.45 3.99 -13.32
C ASN A 76 -5.38 3.53 -12.30
N PRO A 77 -5.49 2.28 -11.80
CA PRO A 77 -4.55 1.75 -10.80
C PRO A 77 -3.13 1.56 -11.35
N TYR A 78 -2.99 1.46 -12.68
CA TYR A 78 -1.69 1.29 -13.35
C TYR A 78 -0.75 2.50 -13.20
N LEU A 79 -1.26 3.67 -12.80
CA LEU A 79 -0.42 4.82 -12.49
C LEU A 79 0.61 4.53 -11.37
N VAL A 80 0.27 3.63 -10.44
CA VAL A 80 1.17 3.28 -9.33
C VAL A 80 2.40 2.51 -9.82
N GLU A 81 2.31 1.77 -10.93
CA GLU A 81 3.45 1.08 -11.54
C GLU A 81 4.11 1.89 -12.68
N GLN A 82 3.41 2.87 -13.25
CA GLN A 82 3.89 3.66 -14.40
C GLN A 82 4.50 5.02 -14.01
N ASN A 83 4.15 5.57 -12.84
CA ASN A 83 4.60 6.90 -12.41
C ASN A 83 5.21 6.85 -11.01
N ALA A 84 6.54 7.05 -10.96
CA ALA A 84 7.29 7.00 -9.71
C ALA A 84 6.79 7.99 -8.64
N ALA A 85 6.37 9.20 -9.03
CA ALA A 85 5.86 10.18 -8.08
C ALA A 85 4.51 9.73 -7.48
N VAL A 86 3.65 9.10 -8.28
CA VAL A 86 2.40 8.50 -7.79
C VAL A 86 2.71 7.33 -6.86
N ALA A 87 3.63 6.45 -7.23
CA ALA A 87 4.04 5.30 -6.44
C ALA A 87 4.57 5.70 -5.04
N TRP A 88 5.44 6.70 -4.97
CA TRP A 88 5.94 7.19 -3.67
C TRP A 88 4.87 7.92 -2.86
N LYS A 89 3.97 8.65 -3.51
CA LYS A 89 2.84 9.30 -2.82
C LYS A 89 1.90 8.28 -2.19
N THR A 90 1.59 7.16 -2.85
CA THR A 90 0.73 6.11 -2.26
C THR A 90 1.41 5.44 -1.08
N ALA A 91 2.72 5.19 -1.15
CA ALA A 91 3.47 4.63 -0.04
C ALA A 91 3.50 5.57 1.18
N LEU A 92 3.74 6.87 0.96
CA LEU A 92 3.70 7.87 2.02
C LEU A 92 2.28 8.06 2.58
N TRP A 93 1.25 8.04 1.72
CA TRP A 93 -0.14 8.07 2.17
C TRP A 93 -0.42 6.92 3.15
N TYR A 94 -0.02 5.68 2.80
CA TYR A 94 -0.23 4.53 3.66
C TYR A 94 0.48 4.73 5.02
N TRP A 95 1.77 5.06 4.98
CA TRP A 95 2.60 5.26 6.18
C TRP A 95 2.04 6.28 7.16
N ASN A 96 1.49 7.39 6.65
CA ASN A 96 1.07 8.52 7.47
C ASN A 96 -0.42 8.49 7.86
N THR A 97 -1.23 7.62 7.27
CA THR A 97 -2.69 7.68 7.45
C THR A 97 -3.36 6.35 7.72
N GLN A 98 -2.73 5.22 7.38
CA GLN A 98 -3.34 3.90 7.48
C GLN A 98 -2.74 3.13 8.64
N THR A 99 -3.60 2.44 9.38
CA THR A 99 -3.20 1.49 10.43
C THR A 99 -3.10 0.06 9.89
N GLY A 100 -3.61 -0.20 8.69
CA GLY A 100 -3.69 -1.54 8.11
C GLY A 100 -4.33 -2.55 9.09
N PRO A 101 -3.75 -3.75 9.29
CA PRO A 101 -4.22 -4.70 10.28
C PRO A 101 -3.77 -4.38 11.72
N GLY A 102 -2.99 -3.32 11.92
CA GLY A 102 -2.58 -2.81 13.23
C GLY A 102 -3.57 -1.81 13.82
N THR A 103 -3.12 -1.07 14.84
CA THR A 103 -3.93 -0.09 15.58
C THR A 103 -3.39 1.34 15.52
N ILE A 104 -2.24 1.54 14.87
CA ILE A 104 -1.53 2.82 14.81
C ILE A 104 -0.90 3.00 13.43
N THR A 105 -0.71 4.24 12.98
CA THR A 105 -0.02 4.48 11.70
C THR A 105 1.48 4.18 11.82
N GLY A 106 2.14 3.90 10.69
CA GLY A 106 3.60 3.75 10.66
C GLY A 106 4.33 5.00 11.16
N HIS A 107 3.80 6.18 10.82
CA HIS A 107 4.26 7.47 11.32
C HIS A 107 4.20 7.54 12.85
N ASP A 108 3.01 7.35 13.43
CA ASP A 108 2.80 7.49 14.87
C ASP A 108 3.52 6.42 15.67
N ALA A 109 3.68 5.20 15.12
CA ALA A 109 4.47 4.14 15.73
C ALA A 109 5.94 4.55 15.97
N ILE A 110 6.51 5.36 15.08
CA ILE A 110 7.90 5.82 15.24
C ILE A 110 7.97 7.14 16.00
N VAL A 111 7.08 8.09 15.72
CA VAL A 111 7.13 9.44 16.30
C VAL A 111 6.73 9.43 17.78
N ASN A 112 5.71 8.65 18.15
CA ASN A 112 5.19 8.63 19.52
C ASN A 112 5.87 7.56 20.40
N GLY A 113 6.76 6.75 19.82
CA GLY A 113 7.54 5.75 20.56
C GLY A 113 6.98 4.32 20.74
N PRO A 114 5.85 3.88 20.17
CA PRO A 114 5.45 2.45 20.20
C PRO A 114 6.49 1.50 19.60
N GLY A 115 7.28 1.95 18.63
CA GLY A 115 8.44 1.24 18.10
C GLY A 115 8.23 0.61 16.73
N PHE A 116 9.31 0.06 16.17
CA PHE A 116 9.35 -0.47 14.80
C PHE A 116 8.40 -1.65 14.58
N GLY A 117 8.16 -2.48 15.59
CA GLY A 117 7.26 -3.65 15.47
C GLY A 117 5.83 -3.28 15.10
N GLU A 118 5.32 -2.14 15.57
CA GLU A 118 3.98 -1.66 15.20
C GLU A 118 3.91 -1.21 13.74
N THR A 119 5.04 -0.81 13.13
CA THR A 119 5.07 -0.52 11.69
C THR A 119 4.90 -1.79 10.86
N ILE A 120 5.51 -2.90 11.28
CA ILE A 120 5.37 -4.23 10.64
C ILE A 120 3.92 -4.69 10.75
N ARG A 121 3.36 -4.62 11.96
CA ARG A 121 1.96 -4.98 12.22
C ARG A 121 1.00 -4.20 11.34
N SER A 122 1.28 -2.92 11.09
CA SER A 122 0.40 -2.04 10.35
C SER A 122 0.54 -2.14 8.84
N ILE A 123 1.59 -2.77 8.31
CA ILE A 123 1.82 -2.91 6.86
C ILE A 123 1.38 -4.30 6.38
N ASN A 124 1.79 -5.38 7.07
CA ASN A 124 1.43 -6.75 6.69
C ASN A 124 1.21 -7.69 7.89
N GLY A 125 0.85 -7.14 9.05
CA GLY A 125 0.77 -7.89 10.31
C GLY A 125 -0.20 -9.06 10.31
N ALA A 126 -1.22 -9.10 9.45
CA ALA A 126 -2.16 -10.22 9.38
C ALA A 126 -1.52 -11.53 8.90
N LEU A 127 -0.38 -11.46 8.22
CA LEU A 127 0.34 -12.62 7.69
C LEU A 127 1.68 -12.88 8.41
N GLU A 128 2.23 -11.86 9.07
CA GLU A 128 3.59 -11.90 9.63
C GLU A 128 3.66 -11.77 11.17
N CYS A 129 2.56 -11.43 11.86
CA CYS A 129 2.55 -11.11 13.31
C CYS A 129 1.53 -11.88 14.15
#